data_AF-A0A146L314-F1
#
_entry.id   AF-A0A146L314-F1
#
_cell.length_a   1.000
_cell.length_b   1.000
_cell.length_c   1.000
_cell.angle_alpha   90.00
_cell.angle_beta   90.00
_cell.angle_gamma   90.00
#
_symmetry.space_group_name_H-M   'P 1'
#
loop_
_entity.id
_entity.type
_entity.pdbx_description
1 polymer ?
#
loop_
_entity_poly.entity_id
_entity_poly.type
_entity_poly.pdbx_seq_one_letter_code
_entity_poly.pdbx_strand_id
1 'polypeptide(L)'
;DILPFKMSLINAVSKWSMMFKEYLLEHVTNSLWELSQFIQEADEGLNQPVQEGDYTALVSVMGYLLKVKERQPETDEMFYPLQETIELLKTYEMELPQDANVLLQVSVDQ
;
A
#
# COMPACT_ATOMS: atom_id res chain seq x y z
N ASP A 1 0.71 46.41 -14.08
CA ASP A 1 -0.26 45.65 -13.27
C ASP A 1 0.27 44.24 -13.09
N ILE A 2 0.38 43.75 -11.85
CA ILE A 2 1.07 42.49 -11.48
C ILE A 2 0.05 41.38 -11.16
N LEU A 3 -1.23 41.74 -11.02
CA LEU A 3 -2.30 40.81 -10.66
C LEU A 3 -2.38 39.58 -11.58
N PRO A 4 -2.27 39.70 -12.92
CA PRO A 4 -2.31 38.53 -13.81
C PRO A 4 -1.15 37.56 -13.57
N PHE A 5 0.04 38.07 -13.26
CA PHE A 5 1.21 37.25 -12.96
C PHE A 5 1.03 36.49 -11.64
N LYS A 6 0.55 37.18 -10.59
CA LYS A 6 0.24 36.56 -9.29
C LYS A 6 -0.79 35.43 -9.45
N MET A 7 -1.86 35.66 -10.21
CA MET A 7 -2.90 34.65 -10.46
C MET A 7 -2.35 33.43 -11.20
N SER A 8 -1.57 33.64 -12.27
CA SER A 8 -0.96 32.55 -13.02
C SER A 8 -0.01 31.70 -12.17
N LEU A 9 0.79 32.34 -11.30
CA LEU A 9 1.68 31.64 -10.39
C LEU A 9 0.91 30.81 -9.36
N ILE A 10 -0.12 31.38 -8.73
CA ILE A 10 -0.97 30.65 -7.78
C ILE A 10 -1.63 29.45 -8.46
N ASN A 11 -2.18 29.63 -9.66
CA ASN A 11 -2.80 28.54 -10.41
C ASN A 11 -1.81 27.42 -10.72
N ALA A 12 -0.58 27.77 -11.12
CA ALA A 12 0.47 26.78 -11.35
C ALA A 12 0.79 26.00 -10.07
N VAL A 13 1.02 26.69 -8.95
CA VAL A 13 1.31 26.07 -7.65
C VAL A 13 0.16 25.17 -7.19
N SER A 14 -1.09 25.64 -7.28
CA SER A 14 -2.27 24.86 -6.91
C SER A 14 -2.43 23.60 -7.76
N LYS A 15 -2.19 23.70 -9.08
CA LYS A 15 -2.27 22.54 -9.98
C LYS A 15 -1.24 21.47 -9.62
N TRP A 16 0.01 21.85 -9.40
CA TRP A 16 1.05 20.91 -9.00
C TRP A 16 0.77 20.34 -7.61
N SER A 17 0.34 21.17 -6.65
CA SER A 17 -0.03 20.71 -5.32
C SER A 17 -1.13 19.65 -5.36
N MET A 18 -2.18 19.87 -6.14
CA MET A 18 -3.27 18.91 -6.34
C MET A 18 -2.77 17.62 -6.98
N MET A 19 -1.97 17.71 -8.05
CA MET A 19 -1.41 16.53 -8.73
C MET A 19 -0.55 15.66 -7.79
N PHE A 20 0.32 16.27 -6.98
CA PHE A 20 1.15 15.52 -6.03
C PHE A 20 0.30 14.86 -4.94
N LYS A 21 -0.69 15.57 -4.43
CA LYS A 21 -1.66 15.07 -3.46
C LYS A 21 -2.43 13.85 -3.96
N GLU A 22 -2.97 13.93 -5.17
CA GLU A 22 -3.67 12.83 -5.84
C GLU A 22 -2.74 11.63 -6.05
N TYR A 23 -1.51 11.87 -6.53
CA TYR A 23 -0.52 10.81 -6.71
C TYR A 23 -0.19 10.08 -5.40
N LEU A 24 0.03 10.82 -4.30
CA LEU A 24 0.33 10.22 -3.00
C LEU A 24 -0.85 9.39 -2.48
N LEU A 25 -2.09 9.88 -2.67
CA LEU A 25 -3.29 9.14 -2.31
C LEU A 25 -3.40 7.83 -3.12
N GLU A 26 -3.20 7.91 -4.43
CA GLU A 26 -3.21 6.75 -5.32
C GLU A 26 -2.11 5.76 -4.97
N HIS A 27 -0.89 6.26 -4.69
CA HIS A 27 0.24 5.44 -4.30
C HIS A 27 -0.05 4.64 -3.02
N VAL A 28 -0.52 5.32 -1.95
CA VAL A 28 -0.89 4.65 -0.70
C VAL A 28 -1.99 3.62 -0.92
N THR A 29 -3.03 3.99 -1.67
CA THR A 29 -4.17 3.11 -1.94
C THR A 29 -3.74 1.86 -2.70
N ASN A 30 -2.95 2.02 -3.76
CA ASN A 30 -2.50 0.92 -4.59
C ASN A 30 -1.52 0.01 -3.86
N SER A 31 -0.58 0.56 -3.08
CA SER A 31 0.36 -0.24 -2.29
C SER A 31 -0.33 -1.12 -1.25
N LEU A 32 -1.34 -0.57 -0.55
CA LEU A 32 -2.11 -1.32 0.43
C LEU A 32 -3.05 -2.34 -0.23
N TRP A 33 -3.64 -2.00 -1.37
CA TRP A 33 -4.45 -2.93 -2.16
C TRP A 33 -3.61 -4.11 -2.65
N GLU A 34 -2.42 -3.85 -3.22
CA GLU A 34 -1.51 -4.91 -3.68
C GLU A 34 -1.09 -5.83 -2.53
N LEU A 35 -0.76 -5.26 -1.36
CA LEU A 35 -0.45 -6.04 -0.17
C LEU A 35 -1.63 -6.90 0.27
N SER A 36 -2.85 -6.36 0.28
CA SER A 36 -4.06 -7.13 0.61
C SER A 36 -4.29 -8.29 -0.34
N GLN A 37 -4.08 -8.09 -1.65
CA GLN A 37 -4.20 -9.16 -2.64
C GLN A 37 -3.13 -10.24 -2.44
N PHE A 38 -1.89 -9.83 -2.14
CA PHE A 38 -0.82 -10.76 -1.83
C PHE A 38 -1.13 -11.62 -0.61
N ILE A 39 -1.62 -10.99 0.48
CA ILE A 39 -2.00 -11.71 1.71
C ILE A 39 -3.11 -12.71 1.41
N GLN A 40 -4.13 -12.32 0.64
CA GLN A 40 -5.22 -13.22 0.26
C GLN A 40 -4.70 -14.42 -0.55
N GLU A 41 -3.87 -14.19 -1.58
CA GLU A 41 -3.31 -15.28 -2.40
C GLU A 41 -2.45 -16.23 -1.56
N ALA A 42 -1.61 -15.68 -0.68
CA ALA A 42 -0.76 -16.47 0.19
C ALA A 42 -1.59 -17.28 1.21
N ASP A 43 -2.62 -16.69 1.83
CA ASP A 43 -3.49 -17.38 2.78
C ASP A 43 -4.26 -18.53 2.12
N GLU A 44 -4.85 -18.30 0.94
CA GLU A 44 -5.51 -19.35 0.16
C GLU A 44 -4.55 -20.48 -0.21
N GLY A 45 -3.33 -20.14 -0.64
CA GLY A 45 -2.29 -21.09 -1.01
C GLY A 45 -1.75 -21.90 0.16
N LEU A 46 -1.58 -21.28 1.33
CA LEU A 46 -1.07 -21.92 2.55
C LEU A 46 -2.13 -22.78 3.26
N ASN A 47 -3.42 -22.44 3.13
CA ASN A 47 -4.53 -23.21 3.68
C ASN A 47 -4.89 -24.45 2.82
N GLN A 48 -4.19 -24.69 1.72
CA GLN A 48 -4.41 -25.89 0.90
C GLN A 48 -4.10 -27.17 1.72
N PRO A 49 -5.02 -28.15 1.79
CA PRO A 49 -4.78 -29.39 2.51
C PRO A 49 -3.69 -30.22 1.83
N VAL A 50 -2.74 -30.73 2.61
CA VAL A 50 -1.67 -31.62 2.13
C VAL A 50 -1.90 -33.02 2.70
N GLN A 51 -2.17 -33.98 1.81
CA GLN A 51 -2.34 -35.38 2.18
C GLN A 51 -0.99 -36.12 2.13
N GLU A 52 -0.86 -37.18 2.93
CA GLU A 52 0.33 -38.02 2.91
C GLU A 52 0.54 -38.64 1.51
N GLY A 53 1.72 -38.46 0.94
CA GLY A 53 2.06 -38.91 -0.42
C GLY A 53 1.75 -37.89 -1.52
N ASP A 54 1.06 -36.78 -1.24
CA ASP A 54 0.83 -35.71 -2.22
C ASP A 54 1.99 -34.70 -2.26
N TYR A 55 3.02 -35.08 -3.00
CA TYR A 55 4.19 -34.23 -3.23
C TYR A 55 3.84 -32.93 -3.97
N THR A 56 2.84 -32.95 -4.85
CA THR A 56 2.46 -31.77 -5.64
C THR A 56 1.85 -30.69 -4.75
N ALA A 57 0.93 -31.06 -3.86
CA ALA A 57 0.36 -30.14 -2.87
C ALA A 57 1.43 -29.61 -1.91
N LEU A 58 2.36 -30.47 -1.46
CA LEU A 58 3.46 -30.05 -0.60
C LEU A 58 4.35 -28.99 -1.28
N VAL A 59 4.77 -29.23 -2.53
CA VAL A 59 5.59 -28.27 -3.29
C VAL A 59 4.85 -26.96 -3.53
N SER A 60 3.54 -27.02 -3.80
CA SER A 60 2.68 -25.83 -3.95
C SER A 60 2.70 -24.95 -2.69
N VAL A 61 2.41 -25.54 -1.52
CA VAL A 61 2.41 -24.82 -0.23
C VAL A 61 3.80 -24.28 0.10
N MET A 62 4.86 -25.08 -0.11
CA MET A 62 6.24 -24.62 0.08
C MET A 62 6.60 -23.45 -0.85
N GLY A 63 6.04 -23.41 -2.06
CA GLY A 63 6.19 -22.27 -2.97
C GLY A 63 5.61 -20.99 -2.40
N TYR A 64 4.42 -21.04 -1.77
CA TYR A 64 3.84 -19.88 -1.08
C TYR A 64 4.65 -19.47 0.15
N LEU A 65 5.16 -20.42 0.94
CA LEU A 65 6.06 -20.10 2.06
C LEU A 65 7.32 -19.36 1.59
N LEU A 66 7.89 -19.77 0.44
CA LEU A 66 9.04 -19.09 -0.14
C LEU A 66 8.66 -17.68 -0.61
N LYS A 67 7.55 -17.51 -1.33
CA LYS A 67 7.05 -16.19 -1.77
C LYS A 67 6.89 -15.22 -0.59
N VAL A 68 6.28 -15.67 0.50
CA VAL A 68 6.12 -14.87 1.73
C VAL A 68 7.47 -14.48 2.30
N LYS A 69 8.39 -15.43 2.43
CA LYS A 69 9.73 -15.18 2.95
C LYS A 69 10.52 -14.18 2.08
N GLU A 70 10.39 -14.26 0.76
CA GLU A 70 11.09 -13.38 -0.18
C GLU A 70 10.54 -11.96 -0.18
N ARG A 71 9.22 -11.79 -0.04
CA ARG A 71 8.56 -10.48 -0.04
C ARG A 71 8.58 -9.79 1.34
N GLN A 72 8.81 -10.54 2.42
CA GLN A 72 8.79 -10.02 3.78
C GLN A 72 9.67 -8.78 3.99
N PRO A 73 10.95 -8.73 3.55
CA PRO A 73 11.79 -7.55 3.76
C PRO A 73 11.22 -6.27 3.12
N GLU A 74 10.74 -6.38 1.88
CA GLU A 74 10.13 -5.25 1.16
C GLU A 74 8.82 -4.80 1.83
N THR A 75 8.07 -5.76 2.39
CA THR A 75 6.81 -5.49 3.11
C THR A 75 7.06 -4.86 4.47
N ASP A 76 8.12 -5.24 5.18
CA ASP A 76 8.47 -4.62 6.45
C ASP A 76 8.93 -3.16 6.24
N GLU A 77 9.66 -2.90 5.14
CA GLU A 77 10.17 -1.57 4.80
C GLU A 77 9.09 -0.61 4.25
N MET A 78 8.00 -1.11 3.65
CA MET A 78 6.98 -0.24 3.04
C MET A 78 6.05 0.46 4.06
N PHE A 79 5.87 -0.07 5.28
CA PHE A 79 4.87 0.47 6.21
C PHE A 79 5.22 1.87 6.72
N TYR A 80 6.48 2.09 7.11
CA TYR A 80 6.94 3.38 7.62
C TYR A 80 6.71 4.55 6.62
N PRO A 81 7.17 4.48 5.35
CA PRO A 81 6.95 5.56 4.39
C PRO A 81 5.47 5.75 4.02
N LEU A 82 4.67 4.69 4.03
CA LEU A 82 3.22 4.81 3.80
C LEU A 82 2.51 5.53 4.94
N GLN A 83 2.93 5.28 6.19
CA GLN A 83 2.42 5.99 7.36
C GLN A 83 2.76 7.49 7.28
N GLU A 84 4.02 7.84 7.00
CA GLU A 84 4.43 9.25 6.85
C GLU A 84 3.65 9.95 5.73
N THR A 85 3.41 9.25 4.61
CA THR A 85 2.62 9.78 3.48
C THR A 85 1.18 10.04 3.90
N ILE A 86 0.57 9.14 4.67
CA ILE A 86 -0.79 9.32 5.21
C ILE A 86 -0.87 10.50 6.18
N GLU A 87 0.11 10.66 7.07
CA GLU A 87 0.16 11.79 8.00
C GLU A 87 0.29 13.12 7.25
N LEU A 88 1.09 13.15 6.19
CA LEU A 88 1.19 14.29 5.29
C LEU A 88 -0.17 14.60 4.62
N LEU A 89 -0.85 13.60 4.06
CA LEU A 89 -2.15 13.75 3.41
C LEU A 89 -3.22 14.24 4.39
N LYS A 90 -3.22 13.76 5.63
CA LYS A 90 -4.10 14.24 6.71
C LYS A 90 -3.87 15.71 7.04
N THR A 91 -2.61 16.16 7.03
CA THR A 91 -2.26 17.59 7.22
C THR A 91 -2.83 18.49 6.13
N TYR A 92 -3.09 17.93 4.94
CA TYR A 92 -3.73 18.62 3.82
C TYR A 92 -5.25 18.39 3.72
N GLU A 93 -5.88 17.84 4.76
CA GLU A 93 -7.33 17.57 4.83
C GLU A 93 -7.83 16.65 3.72
N MET A 94 -6.98 15.75 3.21
CA MET A 94 -7.41 14.76 2.24
C MET A 94 -8.09 13.57 2.91
N GLU A 95 -9.26 13.20 2.40
CA GLU A 95 -9.94 11.98 2.82
C GLU A 95 -9.19 10.75 2.28
N LEU A 96 -8.77 9.89 3.20
CA LEU A 96 -8.17 8.59 2.88
C LEU A 96 -9.26 7.52 2.86
N PRO A 97 -9.18 6.52 1.96
CA PRO A 97 -10.05 5.36 2.02
C PRO A 97 -10.01 4.70 3.41
N GLN A 98 -11.16 4.24 3.91
CA GLN A 98 -11.23 3.61 5.23
C GLN A 98 -10.34 2.35 5.30
N ASP A 99 -10.32 1.58 4.22
CA ASP A 99 -9.56 0.33 4.10
C ASP A 99 -8.04 0.54 4.27
N ALA A 100 -7.53 1.70 3.83
CA ALA A 100 -6.12 2.05 3.96
C ALA A 100 -5.69 2.26 5.43
N ASN A 101 -6.59 2.81 6.27
CA ASN A 101 -6.28 3.03 7.68
C ASN A 101 -6.32 1.72 8.50
N VAL A 102 -7.17 0.77 8.12
CA VAL A 102 -7.32 -0.50 8.83
C VAL A 102 -6.09 -1.39 8.64
N LEU A 103 -5.61 -1.53 7.40
CA LEU A 103 -4.46 -2.39 7.10
C LEU A 103 -3.18 -1.94 7.82
N LEU A 104 -2.95 -0.63 7.92
CA LEU A 104 -1.77 -0.08 8.61
C LEU A 104 -1.82 -0.25 10.13
N GLN A 105 -3.01 -0.15 10.75
CA GLN A 105 -3.15 -0.31 12.20
C GLN A 105 -2.84 -1.74 12.65
N VAL A 106 -3.21 -2.75 11.86
CA VAL A 106 -2.93 -4.15 12.19
C VAL A 106 -1.42 -4.46 12.16
N SER A 107 -0.65 -3.78 11.30
CA SER A 107 0.80 -4.00 11.17
C SER A 107 1.65 -3.34 12.27
N VAL A 108 1.13 -2.35 12.98
CA VAL A 108 1.84 -1.67 14.09
C VAL A 108 1.72 -2.46 15.41
N ASP A 109 0.73 -3.34 15.52
CA ASP A 109 0.44 -4.11 16.74
C ASP A 109 1.16 -5.49 16.80
N GLN A 110 2.09 -5.78 15.87
CA GLN A 110 2.94 -6.99 15.86
C GLN A 110 4.42 -6.66 16.06
#